data_AF-A0A3D9MUT2-F1
#
_entry.id   AF-A0A3D9MUT2-F1
#
_cell.length_a   1.000
_cell.length_b   1.000
_cell.length_c   1.000
_cell.angle_alpha   90.00
_cell.angle_beta   90.00
_cell.angle_gamma   90.00
#
_symmetry.space_group_name_H-M   'P 1'
#
loop_
_entity.id
_entity.type
_entity.pdbx_description
1 polymer ?
#
loop_
_entity_poly.entity_id
_entity_poly.type
_entity_poly.pdbx_seq_one_letter_code
_entity_poly.pdbx_strand_id
1 'polypeptide(L)'
;MTMDEDIAHVARVMVPSLSAFRGEPVLQPAYWRRRLQRIQSEFRLTEMQASQIQHLLGDLDRFEAEKGAKKKGVGGRIRAPWSPR
;
A
#
# COMPACT_ATOMS: atom_id res chain seq x y z
N MET A 1 -13.41 5.89 18.61
CA MET A 1 -12.91 5.25 17.37
C MET A 1 -11.76 4.37 17.76
N THR A 2 -11.89 3.07 17.52
CA THR A 2 -10.84 2.10 17.85
C THR A 2 -9.79 2.08 16.73
N MET A 3 -8.54 1.73 17.08
CA MET A 3 -7.44 1.63 16.09
C MET A 3 -7.75 0.59 15.00
N ASP A 4 -8.56 -0.41 15.32
CA ASP A 4 -9.05 -1.45 14.40
C ASP A 4 -9.95 -0.86 13.31
N GLU A 5 -10.87 0.04 13.68
CA GLU A 5 -11.72 0.76 12.73
C GLU A 5 -10.89 1.67 11.81
N ASP A 6 -9.82 2.29 12.30
CA ASP A 6 -8.95 3.16 11.50
C ASP A 6 -8.16 2.34 10.46
N ILE A 7 -7.61 1.19 10.87
CA ILE A 7 -6.93 0.25 9.97
C ILE A 7 -7.90 -0.30 8.92
N ALA A 8 -9.11 -0.71 9.33
CA ALA A 8 -10.14 -1.18 8.42
C ALA A 8 -10.63 -0.08 7.47
N HIS A 9 -10.67 1.16 7.93
CA HIS A 9 -10.98 2.33 7.11
C HIS A 9 -9.89 2.54 6.05
N VAL A 10 -8.61 2.60 6.46
CA VAL A 10 -7.46 2.72 5.55
C VAL A 10 -7.48 1.60 4.50
N ALA A 11 -7.72 0.36 4.91
CA ALA A 11 -7.86 -0.78 3.99
C ALA A 11 -8.93 -0.55 2.92
N ARG A 12 -10.12 -0.10 3.36
CA ARG A 12 -11.26 0.14 2.47
C ARG A 12 -11.08 1.33 1.55
N VAL A 13 -10.38 2.40 1.96
CA VAL A 13 -10.17 3.58 1.11
C VAL A 13 -8.95 3.46 0.21
N MET A 14 -7.96 2.65 0.59
CA MET A 14 -6.73 2.46 -0.19
C MET A 14 -7.02 1.84 -1.56
N VAL A 15 -7.71 0.70 -1.60
CA VAL A 15 -8.02 -0.02 -2.85
C VAL A 15 -8.79 0.85 -3.87
N PRO A 16 -9.89 1.53 -3.51
CA PRO A 16 -10.58 2.42 -4.44
C PRO A 16 -9.75 3.67 -4.78
N SER A 17 -8.91 4.20 -3.88
CA SER A 17 -8.02 5.32 -4.21
C SER A 17 -6.94 4.97 -5.24
N LEU A 18 -6.45 3.72 -5.19
CA LEU A 18 -5.53 3.17 -6.18
C LEU A 18 -6.22 2.91 -7.53
N SER A 19 -7.53 2.65 -7.51
CA SER A 19 -8.36 2.40 -8.70
C SER A 19 -9.04 3.66 -9.26
N ALA A 20 -9.02 4.78 -8.52
CA ALA A 20 -9.91 5.93 -8.76
C ALA A 20 -9.70 6.62 -10.13
N PHE A 21 -10.62 6.31 -11.03
CA PHE A 21 -11.47 7.23 -11.80
C PHE A 21 -10.84 8.36 -12.63
N ARG A 22 -9.66 8.15 -13.22
CA ARG A 22 -9.27 8.79 -14.51
C ARG A 22 -8.02 8.19 -15.18
N GLY A 23 -7.61 7.00 -14.75
CA GLY A 23 -6.35 6.40 -15.21
C GLY A 23 -5.11 6.77 -14.39
N GLU A 24 -5.24 7.69 -13.43
CA GLU A 24 -4.18 8.03 -12.47
C GLU A 24 -4.65 7.80 -11.03
N PRO A 25 -3.85 7.10 -10.20
CA PRO A 25 -4.16 6.91 -8.79
C PRO A 25 -4.14 8.28 -8.08
N VAL A 26 -5.22 8.61 -7.36
CA VAL A 26 -5.36 9.88 -6.62
C VAL A 26 -4.23 10.05 -5.60
N LEU A 27 -3.76 8.94 -5.03
CA LEU A 27 -2.61 8.89 -4.15
C LEU A 27 -1.65 7.79 -4.63
N GLN A 28 -0.37 8.12 -4.71
CA GLN A 28 0.66 7.15 -5.10
C GLN A 28 0.77 6.02 -4.07
N PRO A 29 1.08 4.77 -4.49
CA PRO A 29 1.35 3.66 -3.58
C PRO A 29 2.39 3.99 -2.49
N ALA A 30 3.43 4.75 -2.85
CA ALA A 30 4.46 5.23 -1.92
C ALA A 30 3.92 6.13 -0.79
N TYR A 31 2.81 6.84 -1.00
CA TYR A 31 2.14 7.61 0.05
C TYR A 31 1.50 6.67 1.09
N TRP A 32 0.76 5.67 0.63
CA TRP A 32 0.12 4.67 1.50
C TRP A 32 1.15 3.88 2.30
N ARG A 33 2.26 3.47 1.67
CA ARG A 33 3.35 2.77 2.35
C ARG A 33 3.93 3.60 3.50
N ARG A 34 4.21 4.88 3.27
CA ARG A 34 4.69 5.79 4.32
C ARG A 34 3.67 5.96 5.45
N ARG A 35 2.39 6.04 5.11
CA ARG A 35 1.31 6.17 6.11
C ARG A 35 1.20 4.92 6.99
N LEU A 36 1.24 3.73 6.40
CA LEU A 36 1.21 2.45 7.13
C LEU A 36 2.45 2.29 8.03
N GLN A 37 3.64 2.66 7.55
CA GLN A 37 4.87 2.66 8.36
C GLN A 37 4.79 3.64 9.53
N ARG A 38 4.17 4.80 9.34
CA ARG A 38 3.92 5.76 10.41
C ARG A 38 2.99 5.18 11.48
N ILE A 39 1.91 4.50 11.07
CA ILE A 39 0.99 3.86 12.00
C ILE A 39 1.71 2.77 12.82
N GLN A 40 2.61 1.99 12.19
CA GLN A 40 3.44 1.02 12.92
C GLN A 40 4.43 1.67 13.90
N SER A 41 4.96 2.85 13.55
CA SER A 41 5.96 3.54 14.37
C SER A 41 5.36 4.37 15.50
N GLU A 42 4.18 4.96 15.29
CA GLU A 42 3.55 5.88 16.24
C GLU A 42 2.65 5.15 17.26
N PHE A 43 2.17 3.95 16.93
CA PHE A 43 1.22 3.22 17.76
C PHE A 43 1.75 1.84 18.17
N ARG A 44 1.50 1.46 19.42
CA ARG A 44 1.71 0.06 19.86
C ARG A 44 0.56 -0.80 19.35
N LEU A 45 0.79 -1.42 18.21
CA LEU A 45 -0.17 -2.31 17.57
C LEU A 45 -0.21 -3.66 18.28
N THR A 46 -1.40 -4.25 18.32
CA THR A 46 -1.55 -5.68 18.68
C THR A 46 -1.07 -6.56 17.52
N GLU A 47 -0.82 -7.84 17.79
CA GLU A 47 -0.40 -8.80 16.74
C GLU A 47 -1.41 -8.87 15.58
N MET A 48 -2.71 -8.80 15.87
CA MET A 48 -3.75 -8.75 14.84
C MET A 48 -3.66 -7.50 13.97
N GLN A 49 -3.48 -6.33 14.58
CA GLN A 49 -3.36 -5.05 13.87
C GLN A 49 -2.08 -4.97 13.04
N ALA A 50 -0.97 -5.49 13.57
CA ALA A 50 0.28 -5.62 12.83
C ALA A 50 0.09 -6.54 11.61
N SER A 51 -0.56 -7.69 11.78
CA SER A 51 -0.86 -8.63 10.70
C SER A 51 -1.73 -8.00 9.61
N GLN A 52 -2.77 -7.25 9.98
CA GLN A 52 -3.60 -6.50 9.03
C GLN A 52 -2.78 -5.49 8.22
N ILE A 53 -1.90 -4.72 8.86
CA ILE A 53 -1.05 -3.76 8.17
C ILE A 53 -0.05 -4.48 7.23
N GLN A 54 0.53 -5.60 7.65
CA GLN A 54 1.40 -6.40 6.78
C GLN A 54 0.65 -6.92 5.55
N HIS A 55 -0.61 -7.34 5.70
CA HIS A 55 -1.46 -7.72 4.57
C HIS A 55 -1.67 -6.55 3.60
N LEU A 56 -1.97 -5.35 4.11
CA LEU A 56 -2.15 -4.14 3.29
C LEU A 56 -0.87 -3.73 2.54
N LEU A 57 0.30 -3.90 3.17
CA LEU A 57 1.58 -3.68 2.51
C LEU A 57 1.80 -4.69 1.37
N GLY A 58 1.37 -5.94 1.54
CA GLY A 58 1.39 -6.96 0.49
C GLY A 58 0.46 -6.65 -0.68
N ASP A 59 -0.76 -6.16 -0.39
CA ASP A 59 -1.71 -5.72 -1.42
C ASP A 59 -1.16 -4.53 -2.23
N LEU A 60 -0.49 -3.57 -1.57
CA LEU A 60 0.21 -2.47 -2.24
C LEU A 60 1.32 -2.98 -3.17
N ASP A 61 2.17 -3.89 -2.69
CA ASP A 61 3.28 -4.44 -3.47
C ASP A 61 2.78 -5.19 -4.71
N ARG A 62 1.71 -5.99 -4.56
CA ARG A 62 1.02 -6.67 -5.66
C ARG A 62 0.47 -5.66 -6.68
N PHE A 63 -0.22 -4.62 -6.21
CA PHE A 63 -0.74 -3.58 -7.09
C PHE A 63 0.37 -2.84 -7.85
N GLU A 64 1.49 -2.52 -7.18
CA GLU A 64 2.66 -1.91 -7.82
C GLU A 64 3.28 -2.84 -8.88
N ALA A 65 3.36 -4.14 -8.60
CA ALA A 65 3.83 -5.14 -9.56
C ALA A 65 2.90 -5.24 -10.79
N GLU A 66 1.59 -5.26 -10.58
CA GLU A 66 0.59 -5.32 -11.66
C GLU A 66 0.57 -4.04 -12.51
N LYS A 67 0.65 -2.86 -11.88
CA LYS A 67 0.74 -1.57 -12.60
C LYS A 67 2.09 -1.38 -13.29
N GLY A 68 3.18 -1.81 -12.66
CA GLY A 68 4.51 -1.82 -13.25
C GLY A 68 4.58 -2.72 -14.49
N ALA A 69 3.91 -3.88 -14.46
CA ALA A 69 3.74 -4.75 -15.62
C ALA A 69 2.90 -4.09 -16.72
N LYS A 70 1.83 -3.36 -16.36
CA LYS A 70 0.99 -2.64 -17.34
C LYS A 70 1.72 -1.45 -17.99
N LYS A 71 2.68 -0.84 -17.31
CA LYS A 71 3.51 0.27 -17.83
C LYS A 71 4.62 -0.21 -18.78
N LYS A 72 4.99 -1.50 -18.73
CA LYS A 72 6.04 -2.10 -19.57
C LYS A 72 5.67 -2.29 -21.05
N GLY A 73 4.49 -1.87 -21.48
CA GLY A 73 4.14 -1.73 -22.91
C GLY A 73 4.68 -0.46 -23.57
N VAL A 74 5.10 0.56 -22.80
CA VAL A 74 5.69 1.80 -23.31
C VAL A 74 6.81 2.26 -22.38
N GLY A 75 8.04 1.92 -22.73
CA GLY A 75 9.23 2.64 -22.29
C GLY A 75 9.82 2.29 -20.91
N GLY A 76 11.07 1.85 -20.92
CA GLY A 76 12.01 2.23 -19.86
C GLY A 76 12.17 1.27 -18.67
N ARG A 77 13.12 0.36 -18.82
CA ARG A 77 14.02 -0.18 -17.79
C ARG A 77 14.11 0.65 -16.49
N ILE A 78 13.49 0.21 -15.40
CA ILE A 78 14.01 0.41 -14.04
C ILE A 78 13.87 -0.91 -13.26
N ARG A 79 15.02 -1.45 -12.88
CA ARG A 79 15.19 -2.53 -11.89
C ARG A 79 15.44 -1.87 -10.53
N ALA A 80 15.13 -2.63 -9.49
CA ALA A 80 15.85 -2.77 -8.21
C ALA A 80 15.02 -2.39 -6.96
N PRO A 81 15.47 -2.77 -5.75
CA PRO A 81 15.33 -4.13 -5.22
C PRO A 81 14.90 -4.09 -3.74
N TRP A 82 13.96 -4.92 -3.31
CA TRP A 82 13.68 -5.02 -1.87
C TRP A 82 13.86 -6.46 -1.40
N SER A 83 14.89 -6.61 -0.56
CA SER A 83 15.27 -7.77 0.21
C SER A 83 15.05 -7.42 1.67
N PRO A 84 14.46 -8.31 2.48
CA PRO A 84 14.73 -8.36 3.90
C PRO A 84 15.38 -9.70 4.29
N ARG A 85 16.19 -9.61 5.34
CA ARG A 85 17.19 -10.55 5.86
C ARG A 85 16.69 -11.96 6.17
#